data_AF-A0A821Z6S5-F1
#
_entry.id   AF-A0A821Z6S5-F1
#
_cell.length_a   1.000
_cell.length_b   1.000
_cell.length_c   1.000
_cell.angle_alpha   90.00
_cell.angle_beta   90.00
_cell.angle_gamma   90.00
#
_symmetry.space_group_name_H-M   'P 1'
#
loop_
_entity.id
_entity.type
_entity.pdbx_description
1 polymer ?
#
loop_
_entity_poly.entity_id
_entity_poly.type
_entity_poly.pdbx_seq_one_letter_code
_entity_poly.pdbx_strand_id
1 'polypeptide(L)'
;MALVLYAPSLALSQSLILVGGFKRVFSIASQGDRIEFDNVSLDPRTRHTVWSILIGNSVHALLLYSFNQVQVQRYMCVRSTRGAQAALLINIIGVASLILLTGFMGVIIYAYYVDCDPYTTGRVQNVDQIFPYFIMDALGNKKGIPGLFLACVFS
;
A
#
# COMPACT_ATOMS: atom_id res chain seq x y z
N MET A 1 10.57 -8.04 7.24
CA MET A 1 9.52 -8.56 6.32
C MET A 1 8.27 -9.04 7.07
N ALA A 2 8.36 -10.05 7.94
CA ALA A 2 7.19 -10.58 8.66
C ALA A 2 6.45 -9.51 9.49
N LEU A 3 7.18 -8.72 10.30
CA LEU A 3 6.61 -7.60 11.06
C LEU A 3 5.95 -6.53 10.16
N VAL A 4 6.62 -6.19 9.06
CA VAL A 4 6.16 -5.18 8.09
C VAL A 4 4.88 -5.62 7.38
N LEU A 5 4.66 -6.92 7.17
CA LEU A 5 3.39 -7.47 6.66
C LEU A 5 2.31 -7.61 7.74
N TYR A 6 2.72 -7.90 8.97
CA TYR A 6 1.82 -8.12 10.09
C TYR A 6 1.13 -6.84 10.56
N ALA A 7 1.84 -5.72 10.67
CA ALA A 7 1.23 -4.48 11.16
C ALA A 7 0.14 -3.91 10.23
N PRO A 8 0.33 -3.82 8.90
CA PRO A 8 -0.71 -3.36 7.98
C PRO A 8 -1.89 -4.33 7.89
N SER A 9 -1.66 -5.65 7.93
CA SER A 9 -2.76 -6.63 7.90
C SER A 9 -3.62 -6.56 9.16
N LEU A 10 -3.02 -6.36 10.34
CA LEU A 10 -3.76 -6.07 11.57
C LEU A 10 -4.55 -4.77 11.45
N ALA A 11 -3.91 -3.67 11.03
CA ALA A 11 -4.58 -2.38 10.88
C ALA A 11 -5.78 -2.47 9.91
N LEU A 12 -5.61 -3.19 8.81
CA LEU A 12 -6.64 -3.45 7.81
C LEU A 12 -7.81 -4.23 8.38
N SER A 13 -7.56 -5.30 9.12
CA SER A 13 -8.62 -6.09 9.74
C SER A 13 -9.48 -5.25 10.70
N GLN A 14 -8.85 -4.41 11.53
CA GLN A 14 -9.55 -3.55 12.47
C GLN A 14 -10.31 -2.43 11.76
N SER A 15 -9.70 -1.84 10.74
CA SER A 15 -10.32 -0.77 9.94
C SER A 15 -11.53 -1.28 9.16
N LEU A 16 -11.46 -2.51 8.64
CA LEU A 16 -12.58 -3.14 7.96
C LEU A 16 -13.77 -3.39 8.88
N ILE A 17 -13.52 -3.83 10.12
CA ILE A 17 -14.57 -4.00 11.14
C ILE A 17 -15.20 -2.64 11.46
N LEU A 18 -14.38 -1.59 11.58
CA LEU A 18 -14.82 -0.24 11.94
C LEU A 18 -15.72 0.40 10.88
N VAL A 19 -15.43 0.21 9.59
CA VAL A 19 -16.25 0.74 8.49
C VAL A 19 -17.52 -0.09 8.24
N GLY A 20 -17.63 -1.29 8.83
CA GLY A 20 -18.81 -2.16 8.68
C GLY A 20 -18.67 -3.20 7.55
N GLY A 21 -17.44 -3.58 7.22
CA GLY A 21 -17.14 -4.73 6.36
C GLY A 21 -16.86 -4.39 4.89
N PHE A 22 -16.39 -5.41 4.16
CA PHE A 22 -15.90 -5.30 2.79
C PHE A 22 -16.97 -4.80 1.80
N LYS A 23 -18.20 -5.29 1.93
CA LYS A 23 -19.31 -4.90 1.03
C LYS A 23 -19.61 -3.41 1.10
N ARG A 24 -19.57 -2.83 2.31
CA ARG A 24 -19.84 -1.40 2.50
C ARG A 24 -18.72 -0.54 1.92
N VAL A 25 -17.46 -0.92 2.16
CA VAL A 25 -16.29 -0.23 1.59
C VAL A 25 -16.36 -0.19 0.06
N PHE A 26 -16.62 -1.33 -0.59
CA PHE A 26 -16.74 -1.38 -2.05
C PHE A 26 -17.97 -0.64 -2.59
N SER A 27 -19.10 -0.67 -1.89
CA SER A 27 -20.29 0.08 -2.30
C SER A 27 -20.04 1.59 -2.29
N ILE A 28 -19.38 2.11 -1.25
CA ILE A 28 -19.05 3.54 -1.13
C ILE A 28 -18.01 3.94 -2.17
N ALA A 29 -16.97 3.12 -2.35
CA ALA A 29 -15.92 3.38 -3.33
C ALA A 29 -16.44 3.35 -4.79
N SER A 30 -17.40 2.48 -5.08
CA SER A 30 -18.08 2.42 -6.38
C SER A 30 -18.97 3.65 -6.62
N GLN A 31 -19.75 4.08 -5.62
CA GLN A 31 -20.57 5.30 -5.70
C GLN A 31 -19.74 6.58 -5.86
N GLY A 32 -18.51 6.57 -5.35
CA GLY A 32 -17.57 7.68 -5.45
C GLY A 32 -16.74 7.71 -6.73
N ASP A 33 -17.03 6.84 -7.71
CA ASP A 33 -16.27 6.67 -8.96
C ASP A 33 -14.76 6.50 -8.71
N ARG A 34 -14.37 5.82 -7.62
CA ARG A 34 -12.97 5.59 -7.26
C ARG A 34 -12.41 4.25 -7.77
N ILE A 35 -13.27 3.42 -8.33
CA ILE A 35 -12.91 2.09 -8.82
C ILE A 35 -12.95 2.10 -10.34
N GLU A 36 -11.79 2.23 -10.96
CA GLU A 36 -11.62 2.14 -12.41
C GLU A 36 -10.65 1.00 -12.74
N PHE A 37 -11.15 -0.08 -13.36
CA PHE A 37 -10.32 -1.21 -13.77
C PHE A 37 -9.94 -1.18 -15.27
N ASP A 38 -10.75 -0.52 -16.10
CA ASP A 38 -10.75 -0.72 -17.56
C ASP A 38 -10.21 0.47 -18.38
N ASN A 39 -9.33 1.30 -17.80
CA ASN A 39 -8.72 2.41 -18.53
C ASN A 39 -7.52 1.96 -19.39
N VAL A 40 -7.81 1.49 -20.61
CA VAL A 40 -6.84 0.96 -21.60
C VAL A 40 -6.34 2.05 -22.57
N SER A 41 -6.51 3.33 -22.24
CA SER A 41 -6.07 4.44 -23.11
C SER A 41 -4.54 4.45 -23.30
N LEU A 42 -4.09 4.83 -24.49
CA LEU A 42 -2.68 5.07 -24.82
C LEU A 42 -2.29 6.55 -24.67
N ASP A 43 -3.18 7.41 -24.18
CA ASP A 43 -2.91 8.84 -23.99
C ASP A 43 -1.88 9.04 -22.86
N PRO A 44 -0.67 9.57 -23.16
CA PRO A 44 0.37 9.80 -22.15
C PRO A 44 0.02 10.90 -21.13
N ARG A 45 -1.06 11.67 -21.34
CA ARG A 45 -1.54 12.67 -20.37
C ARG A 45 -2.33 12.04 -19.23
N THR A 46 -2.86 10.84 -19.43
CA THR A 46 -3.59 10.11 -18.39
C THR A 46 -2.59 9.49 -17.40
N ARG A 47 -2.74 9.83 -16.11
CA ARG A 47 -1.75 9.48 -15.08
C ARG A 47 -1.58 7.97 -14.91
N HIS A 48 -2.69 7.24 -14.92
CA HIS A 48 -2.73 5.81 -14.70
C HIS A 48 -3.59 5.13 -15.77
N THR A 49 -2.95 4.33 -16.63
CA THR A 49 -3.60 3.44 -17.58
C THR A 49 -3.01 2.07 -17.43
N VAL A 50 -3.69 1.04 -17.96
CA VAL A 50 -3.16 -0.32 -17.96
C VAL A 50 -1.74 -0.36 -18.57
N TRP A 51 -1.51 0.40 -19.63
CA TRP A 51 -0.20 0.48 -20.29
C TRP A 51 0.85 1.22 -19.47
N SER A 52 0.50 2.37 -18.87
CA SER A 52 1.46 3.15 -18.08
C SER A 52 1.86 2.40 -16.80
N ILE A 53 0.92 1.68 -16.19
CA ILE A 53 1.18 0.82 -15.04
C ILE A 53 2.04 -0.37 -15.45
N LEU A 54 1.69 -1.10 -16.51
CA LEU A 54 2.43 -2.29 -16.92
C LEU A 54 3.87 -1.95 -17.30
N ILE A 55 4.06 -1.01 -18.23
CA ILE A 55 5.39 -0.62 -18.72
C ILE A 55 6.19 0.06 -17.59
N GLY A 56 5.57 1.02 -16.90
CA GLY A 56 6.21 1.76 -15.82
C GLY A 56 6.67 0.86 -14.68
N ASN A 57 5.81 -0.07 -14.23
CA ASN A 57 6.13 -0.98 -13.15
C ASN A 57 7.17 -2.04 -13.58
N SER A 58 7.13 -2.53 -14.83
CA SER A 58 8.16 -3.44 -15.35
C SER A 58 9.54 -2.79 -15.40
N VAL A 59 9.64 -1.57 -15.94
CA VAL A 59 10.90 -0.81 -16.00
C VAL A 59 11.38 -0.48 -14.58
N HIS A 60 10.47 -0.04 -13.70
CA HIS A 60 10.79 0.23 -12.31
C HIS A 60 11.34 -1.00 -11.58
N ALA A 61 10.70 -2.15 -11.72
CA ALA A 61 11.16 -3.41 -11.13
C ALA A 61 12.54 -3.80 -11.65
N LEU A 62 12.81 -3.64 -12.96
CA LEU A 62 14.12 -3.91 -13.54
C LEU A 62 15.20 -3.00 -12.93
N LEU A 63 14.94 -1.70 -12.84
CA LEU A 63 15.88 -0.75 -12.23
C LEU A 63 16.14 -1.08 -10.76
N LEU A 64 15.09 -1.43 -10.02
CA LEU A 64 15.19 -1.71 -8.59
C LEU A 64 15.92 -3.02 -8.29
N TYR A 65 15.72 -4.08 -9.06
CA TYR A 65 16.29 -5.40 -8.76
C TYR A 65 17.57 -5.70 -9.54
N SER A 66 17.74 -5.19 -10.76
CA SER A 66 18.90 -5.50 -11.60
C SER A 66 20.01 -4.44 -11.53
N PHE A 67 19.65 -3.16 -11.39
CA PHE A 67 20.62 -2.06 -11.45
C PHE A 67 20.89 -1.39 -10.10
N ASN A 68 20.11 -1.72 -9.07
CA ASN A 68 20.33 -1.18 -7.73
C ASN A 68 21.53 -1.87 -7.06
N GLN A 69 22.59 -1.09 -6.84
CA GLN A 69 23.83 -1.57 -6.22
C GLN A 69 23.61 -2.33 -4.90
N VAL A 70 22.72 -1.83 -4.03
CA VAL A 70 22.46 -2.46 -2.73
C VAL A 70 21.82 -3.84 -2.89
N GLN A 71 20.94 -4.00 -3.88
CA GLN A 71 20.27 -5.28 -4.13
C GLN A 71 21.23 -6.29 -4.76
N VAL A 72 22.05 -5.86 -5.73
CA VAL A 72 23.08 -6.71 -6.33
C VAL A 72 24.07 -7.23 -5.27
N GLN A 73 24.49 -6.35 -4.35
CA GLN A 73 25.36 -6.74 -3.24
C GLN A 73 24.71 -7.79 -2.33
N ARG A 74 23.41 -7.65 -2.00
CA ARG A 74 22.67 -8.64 -1.21
C ARG A 74 22.66 -10.01 -1.86
N TYR A 75 22.56 -10.08 -3.18
CA TYR A 75 22.60 -11.36 -3.91
C TYR A 75 23.99 -11.99 -3.85
N MET A 76 25.06 -11.20 -3.96
CA MET A 76 26.45 -11.69 -3.90
C MET A 76 26.85 -12.21 -2.51
N CYS A 77 26.18 -11.77 -1.43
CA CYS A 77 26.40 -12.30 -0.09
C CYS A 77 25.83 -13.71 0.14
N VAL A 78 24.96 -14.20 -0.76
CA VAL A 78 24.36 -15.54 -0.65
C VAL A 78 25.28 -16.57 -1.28
N ARG A 79 25.59 -17.65 -0.55
CA ARG A 79 26.54 -18.69 -0.96
C ARG A 79 26.16 -19.46 -2.23
N SER A 80 24.88 -19.46 -2.61
CA SER A 80 24.38 -20.22 -3.75
C SER A 80 23.44 -19.40 -4.62
N THR A 81 23.52 -19.61 -5.94
CA THR A 81 22.65 -18.95 -6.93
C THR A 81 21.18 -19.28 -6.71
N ARG A 82 20.86 -20.54 -6.42
CA ARG A 82 19.50 -20.97 -6.06
C ARG A 82 18.98 -20.30 -4.79
N GLY A 83 19.86 -20.10 -3.79
CA GLY A 83 19.51 -19.38 -2.56
C GLY A 83 19.19 -17.91 -2.83
N ALA A 84 19.98 -17.25 -3.68
CA ALA A 84 19.74 -15.87 -4.08
C ALA A 84 18.42 -15.72 -4.86
N GLN A 85 18.12 -16.63 -5.79
CA GLN A 85 16.86 -16.66 -6.54
C GLN A 85 15.65 -16.87 -5.63
N ALA A 86 15.73 -17.80 -4.67
CA ALA A 86 14.66 -18.03 -3.71
C ALA A 86 14.43 -16.80 -2.79
N ALA A 87 15.51 -16.18 -2.30
CA ALA A 87 15.42 -14.96 -1.50
C ALA A 87 14.78 -13.80 -2.29
N LEU A 88 15.12 -13.65 -3.56
CA LEU A 88 14.50 -12.67 -4.47
C LEU A 88 13.00 -12.94 -4.64
N LEU A 89 12.61 -14.19 -4.90
CA LEU A 89 11.19 -14.54 -5.09
C LEU A 89 10.36 -14.26 -3.84
N ILE A 90 10.86 -14.62 -2.66
CA ILE A 90 10.22 -14.31 -1.37
C ILE A 90 10.09 -12.79 -1.19
N ASN A 91 11.11 -12.03 -1.58
CA ASN A 91 11.06 -10.58 -1.52
C ASN A 91 9.98 -9.99 -2.43
N ILE A 92 9.92 -10.44 -3.69
CA ILE A 92 8.91 -9.99 -4.66
C ILE A 92 7.50 -10.28 -4.15
N ILE A 93 7.24 -11.48 -3.64
CA ILE A 93 5.92 -11.86 -3.11
C ILE A 93 5.55 -10.98 -1.92
N GLY A 94 6.49 -10.73 -1.00
CA GLY A 94 6.21 -9.89 0.17
C GLY A 94 5.95 -8.43 -0.19
N VAL A 95 6.70 -7.86 -1.14
CA VAL A 95 6.46 -6.49 -1.63
C VAL A 95 5.12 -6.41 -2.37
N ALA A 96 4.79 -7.37 -3.23
CA ALA A 96 3.50 -7.41 -3.91
C ALA A 96 2.34 -7.48 -2.91
N SER A 97 2.46 -8.30 -1.87
CA SER A 97 1.47 -8.41 -0.79
C SER A 97 1.31 -7.09 -0.04
N LEU A 98 2.41 -6.38 0.26
CA LEU A 98 2.37 -5.07 0.91
C LEU A 98 1.64 -4.03 0.05
N ILE A 99 1.94 -3.96 -1.24
CA ILE A 99 1.29 -3.03 -2.18
C ILE A 99 -0.22 -3.26 -2.23
N LEU A 100 -0.66 -4.53 -2.27
CA LEU A 100 -2.08 -4.86 -2.25
C LEU A 100 -2.75 -4.46 -0.94
N LEU A 101 -2.11 -4.74 0.20
CA LEU A 101 -2.64 -4.38 1.52
C LEU A 101 -2.76 -2.85 1.68
N THR A 102 -1.73 -2.09 1.32
CA THR A 102 -1.76 -0.62 1.42
C THR A 102 -2.72 0.01 0.41
N GLY A 103 -2.81 -0.54 -0.80
CA GLY A 103 -3.81 -0.13 -1.80
C GLY A 103 -5.23 -0.32 -1.26
N PHE A 104 -5.51 -1.47 -0.66
CA PHE A 104 -6.84 -1.72 -0.06
C PHE A 104 -7.11 -0.83 1.15
N MET A 105 -6.10 -0.55 1.99
CA MET A 105 -6.21 0.45 3.06
C MET A 105 -6.62 1.82 2.53
N GLY A 106 -6.09 2.26 1.39
CA GLY A 106 -6.49 3.51 0.75
C GLY A 106 -8.00 3.57 0.45
N VAL A 107 -8.57 2.47 -0.04
CA VAL A 107 -10.02 2.37 -0.30
C VAL A 107 -10.83 2.42 1.00
N ILE A 108 -10.35 1.80 2.08
CA ILE A 108 -11.00 1.85 3.39
C ILE A 108 -10.98 3.28 3.96
N ILE A 109 -9.85 3.98 3.86
CA ILE A 109 -9.70 5.37 4.31
C ILE A 109 -10.67 6.28 3.55
N TYR A 110 -10.78 6.10 2.23
CA TYR A 110 -11.76 6.82 1.43
C TYR A 110 -13.18 6.55 1.92
N ALA A 111 -13.55 5.29 2.15
CA ALA A 111 -14.87 4.94 2.65
C ALA A 111 -15.15 5.47 4.07
N TYR A 112 -14.13 5.66 4.90
CA TYR A 112 -14.25 6.24 6.23
C TYR A 112 -14.44 7.76 6.21
N TYR A 113 -13.74 8.46 5.32
CA TYR A 113 -13.77 9.93 5.22
C TYR A 113 -14.64 10.46 4.06
N VAL A 114 -15.54 9.64 3.51
CA VAL A 114 -16.38 10.04 2.36
C VAL A 114 -17.20 11.31 2.63
N ASP A 115 -17.71 11.46 3.86
CA ASP A 115 -18.55 12.61 4.25
C ASP A 115 -17.73 13.78 4.84
N CYS A 116 -16.51 13.52 5.32
CA CYS A 116 -15.71 14.49 6.07
C CYS A 116 -14.21 14.27 5.82
N ASP A 117 -13.70 14.89 4.74
CA ASP A 117 -12.30 14.76 4.36
C ASP A 117 -11.38 15.55 5.32
N PRO A 118 -10.42 14.90 6.01
CA PRO A 118 -9.49 15.57 6.92
C PRO A 118 -8.58 16.60 6.23
N TYR A 119 -8.39 16.49 4.91
CA TYR A 119 -7.61 17.46 4.14
C TYR A 119 -8.38 18.77 3.92
N THR A 120 -9.61 18.70 3.41
CA THR A 120 -10.43 19.90 3.16
C THR A 120 -10.86 20.62 4.44
N THR A 121 -11.00 19.88 5.53
CA THR A 121 -11.30 20.44 6.86
C THR A 121 -10.09 21.03 7.58
N GLY A 122 -8.89 20.97 6.98
CA GLY A 122 -7.67 21.58 7.51
C GLY A 122 -7.06 20.85 8.71
N ARG A 123 -7.52 19.63 9.02
CA ARG A 123 -6.94 18.79 10.08
C ARG A 123 -5.59 18.22 9.69
N VAL A 124 -5.35 18.11 8.39
CA VAL A 124 -4.12 17.60 7.80
C VAL A 124 -3.62 18.60 6.74
N GLN A 125 -2.32 18.93 6.77
CA GLN A 125 -1.73 19.91 5.85
C GLN A 125 -1.30 19.29 4.52
N ASN A 126 -0.92 18.00 4.52
CA ASN A 126 -0.43 17.29 3.35
C ASN A 126 -1.19 15.98 3.12
N VAL A 127 -1.50 15.65 1.87
CA VAL A 127 -2.26 14.42 1.52
C VAL A 127 -1.55 13.15 2.04
N ASP A 128 -0.22 13.13 2.07
CA ASP A 128 0.58 12.00 2.56
C ASP A 128 0.39 11.72 4.07
N GLN A 129 -0.11 12.69 4.83
CA GLN A 129 -0.36 12.56 6.26
C GLN A 129 -1.73 11.97 6.58
N ILE A 130 -2.63 11.82 5.59
CA ILE A 130 -3.97 11.28 5.82
C ILE A 130 -3.91 9.86 6.37
N PHE A 131 -2.98 9.03 5.87
CA PHE A 131 -2.86 7.65 6.33
C PHE A 131 -2.41 7.53 7.80
N PRO A 132 -1.31 8.15 8.25
CA PRO A 132 -0.95 8.12 9.66
C PRO A 132 -1.99 8.83 10.54
N TYR A 133 -2.64 9.89 10.06
CA TYR A 133 -3.75 10.53 10.77
C TYR A 133 -4.91 9.55 10.99
N PHE A 134 -5.34 8.84 9.96
CA PHE A 134 -6.38 7.82 10.05
C PHE A 134 -6.05 6.73 11.08
N ILE A 135 -4.81 6.23 11.10
CA ILE A 135 -4.40 5.22 12.07
C ILE A 135 -4.53 5.74 13.51
N MET A 136 -4.17 6.99 13.75
CA MET A 136 -4.29 7.61 15.08
C MET A 136 -5.74 7.91 15.44
N ASP A 137 -6.55 8.37 14.49
CA ASP A 137 -7.95 8.75 14.67
C ASP A 137 -8.85 7.52 14.87
N ALA A 138 -8.81 6.57 13.94
CA ALA A 138 -9.68 5.39 13.95
C ALA A 138 -9.18 4.26 14.86
N LEU A 139 -7.86 4.09 15.01
CA LEU A 139 -7.26 2.98 15.76
C LEU A 139 -6.56 3.42 17.06
N GLY A 140 -6.58 4.72 17.41
CA GLY A 140 -5.93 5.26 18.62
C GLY A 140 -6.37 4.58 19.92
N ASN A 141 -7.64 4.17 19.99
CA ASN A 141 -8.20 3.49 21.16
C ASN A 141 -7.71 2.04 21.30
N LYS A 142 -7.09 1.46 20.27
CA LYS A 142 -6.52 0.10 20.30
C LYS A 142 -5.06 0.17 20.71
N LYS A 143 -4.80 0.05 22.02
CA LYS A 143 -3.44 0.08 22.58
C LYS A 143 -2.49 -0.84 21.82
N GLY A 144 -1.35 -0.31 21.39
CA GLY A 144 -0.28 -1.04 20.71
C GLY A 144 -0.35 -1.04 19.18
N ILE A 145 -1.53 -0.97 18.55
CA ILE A 145 -1.66 -1.03 17.08
C ILE A 145 -1.05 0.21 16.40
N PRO A 146 -1.39 1.46 16.80
CA PRO A 146 -0.77 2.63 16.20
C PRO A 146 0.74 2.68 16.40
N GLY A 147 1.23 2.27 17.57
CA GLY A 147 2.67 2.22 17.87
C GLY A 147 3.41 1.18 17.02
N LEU A 148 2.84 -0.01 16.87
CA LEU A 148 3.40 -1.06 16.00
C LEU A 148 3.42 -0.63 14.54
N PHE A 149 2.35 0.01 14.07
CA PHE A 149 2.27 0.55 12.71
C PHE A 149 3.34 1.62 12.48
N LEU A 150 3.47 2.59 13.38
CA LEU A 150 4.46 3.66 13.29
C LEU A 150 5.89 3.10 13.29
N ALA A 151 6.18 2.14 14.17
CA ALA A 151 7.48 1.46 14.21
C ALA A 151 7.79 0.72 12.90
N CYS A 152 6.79 0.13 12.25
CA CYS A 152 6.99 -0.55 10.95
C CYS A 152 7.22 0.42 9.80
N VAL A 153 6.62 1.61 9.82
CA VAL A 153 6.82 2.65 8.79
C VAL A 153 8.23 3.23 8.85
N PHE A 154 8.81 3.35 10.05
CA PHE A 154 10.17 3.88 10.25
C PHE A 154 11.28 2.82 10.20
N SER A 155 10.94 1.53 10.04
CA SER A 155 11.91 0.42 9.97
C SER A 155 12.48 0.23 8.57
#